data_AF-A0AAP0NI78-F1
#
_entry.id   AF-A0AAP0NI78-F1
#
_cell.length_a   1.000
_cell.length_b   1.000
_cell.length_c   1.000
_cell.angle_alpha   90.00
_cell.angle_beta   90.00
_cell.angle_gamma   90.00
#
_symmetry.space_group_name_H-M   'P 1'
#
loop_
_entity.id
_entity.type
_entity.pdbx_description
1 polymer ?
#
loop_
_entity_poly.entity_id
_entity_poly.type
_entity_poly.pdbx_seq_one_letter_code
_entity_poly.pdbx_strand_id
1 'polypeptide(L)'
;MGMQGNHRVMYIEEVVMDGSGTVAVIRSMENIYELVIVGRRHNKRSGLTLGLRDWTNELSDLGEIGDVLASSDFGGNTTVLVVQQHTNVVSERHEDQIDNLREQNLKLFPADTVEEEADDVPMQRRST
;
A
#
# COMPACT_ATOMS: atom_id res chain seq x y z
N MET A 1 -44.24 5.08 -15.40
CA MET A 1 -43.53 4.18 -14.48
C MET A 1 -42.16 4.76 -14.22
N GLY A 2 -41.87 5.25 -13.01
CA GLY A 2 -40.56 5.78 -12.67
C GLY A 2 -39.73 4.70 -11.98
N MET A 3 -38.55 4.40 -12.51
CA MET A 3 -37.57 3.57 -11.83
C MET A 3 -37.05 4.36 -10.62
N GLN A 4 -37.53 4.03 -9.42
CA GLN A 4 -36.97 4.56 -8.18
C GLN A 4 -35.64 3.85 -7.91
N GLY A 5 -34.54 4.51 -8.29
CA GLY A 5 -33.20 4.11 -7.87
C GLY A 5 -33.11 4.11 -6.34
N ASN A 6 -32.41 3.14 -5.78
CA ASN A 6 -32.18 3.05 -4.35
C ASN A 6 -31.09 4.06 -3.93
N HIS A 7 -31.48 5.29 -3.57
CA HIS A 7 -30.57 6.37 -3.13
C HIS A 7 -29.90 6.12 -1.76
N ARG A 8 -29.97 4.90 -1.22
CA ARG A 8 -29.42 4.55 0.11
C ARG A 8 -27.95 4.12 0.05
N VAL A 9 -27.37 3.98 -1.14
CA VAL A 9 -25.97 3.56 -1.33
C VAL A 9 -25.36 4.41 -2.45
N MET A 10 -24.17 4.94 -2.19
CA MET A 10 -23.36 5.67 -3.15
C MET A 10 -21.96 5.05 -3.19
N TYR A 11 -21.42 4.88 -4.39
CA TYR A 11 -20.04 4.46 -4.60
C TYR A 11 -19.24 5.65 -5.13
N ILE A 12 -18.11 5.94 -4.50
CA ILE A 12 -17.17 6.99 -4.89
C ILE A 12 -15.81 6.32 -5.06
N GLU A 13 -15.15 6.60 -6.18
CA GLU A 13 -13.77 6.21 -6.45
C GLU A 13 -12.91 7.47 -6.47
N GLU A 14 -11.81 7.46 -5.71
CA GLU A 14 -10.87 8.58 -5.60
C GLU A 14 -9.50 8.12 -6.08
N VAL A 15 -8.87 8.90 -6.96
CA VAL A 15 -7.54 8.62 -7.50
C VAL A 15 -6.54 9.58 -6.89
N VAL A 16 -5.52 9.03 -6.24
CA VAL A 16 -4.49 9.77 -5.51
C VAL A 16 -3.09 9.34 -5.96
N MET A 17 -2.13 10.25 -5.85
CA MET A 17 -0.77 10.03 -6.35
C MET A 17 0.16 9.40 -5.31
N ASP A 18 -0.15 9.57 -4.03
CA ASP A 18 0.68 9.11 -2.91
C ASP A 18 -0.15 8.93 -1.62
N GLY A 19 0.53 8.51 -0.54
CA GLY A 19 -0.09 8.31 0.76
C GLY A 19 -0.66 9.58 1.39
N SER A 20 -0.06 10.75 1.15
CA SER A 20 -0.56 12.04 1.64
C SER A 20 -1.91 12.38 1.00
N GLY A 21 -2.04 12.12 -0.30
CA GLY A 21 -3.31 12.24 -1.02
C GLY A 21 -4.38 11.30 -0.45
N THR A 22 -4.01 10.04 -0.16
CA THR A 22 -4.92 9.09 0.49
C THR A 22 -5.41 9.59 1.85
N VAL A 23 -4.50 10.09 2.70
CA VAL A 23 -4.86 10.66 4.01
C VAL A 23 -5.77 11.88 3.84
N ALA A 24 -5.50 12.75 2.87
CA ALA A 24 -6.32 13.93 2.60
C ALA A 24 -7.76 13.54 2.20
N VAL A 25 -7.92 12.51 1.37
CA VAL A 25 -9.25 11.97 0.99
C VAL A 25 -9.96 11.40 2.21
N ILE A 26 -9.29 10.58 3.03
CA ILE A 26 -9.88 10.02 4.26
C ILE A 26 -10.33 11.15 5.20
N ARG A 27 -9.48 12.17 5.39
CA ARG A 27 -9.80 13.35 6.23
C ARG A 27 -10.95 14.18 5.68
N SER A 28 -11.15 14.23 4.37
CA SER A 28 -12.30 14.93 3.78
C SER A 28 -13.66 14.33 4.20
N MET A 29 -13.66 13.08 4.70
CA MET A 29 -14.84 12.37 5.20
C MET A 29 -15.10 12.60 6.70
N GLU A 30 -14.23 13.34 7.38
CA GLU A 30 -14.33 13.62 8.81
C GLU A 30 -15.67 14.31 9.15
N ASN A 31 -16.33 13.83 10.21
CA ASN A 31 -17.59 14.37 10.71
C ASN A 31 -18.77 14.34 9.70
N ILE A 32 -18.63 13.62 8.58
CA ILE A 32 -19.71 13.37 7.63
C ILE A 32 -20.51 12.12 8.02
N TYR A 33 -19.86 11.16 8.69
CA TYR A 33 -20.43 9.84 8.99
C TYR A 33 -20.39 9.51 10.49
N GLU A 34 -21.46 8.95 11.02
CA GLU A 34 -21.53 8.47 12.41
C GLU A 34 -20.77 7.14 12.62
N LEU A 35 -20.67 6.32 11.56
CA LEU A 35 -19.98 5.03 11.53
C LEU A 35 -19.14 4.91 10.26
N VAL A 36 -17.86 4.60 10.42
CA VAL A 36 -16.94 4.27 9.33
C VAL A 36 -16.48 2.82 9.49
N ILE A 37 -16.64 2.04 8.42
CA ILE A 37 -16.22 0.63 8.39
C ILE A 37 -14.99 0.53 7.49
N VAL A 38 -13.92 -0.04 8.03
CA VAL A 38 -12.67 -0.25 7.29
C VAL A 38 -12.25 -1.72 7.35
N GLY A 39 -11.63 -2.19 6.28
CA GLY A 39 -11.02 -3.51 6.26
C GLY A 39 -9.62 -3.48 6.87
N ARG A 40 -9.32 -4.43 7.76
CA ARG A 40 -7.95 -4.76 8.14
C ARG A 40 -7.45 -5.83 7.18
N ARG A 41 -6.36 -5.54 6.47
CA ARG A 41 -5.74 -6.51 5.54
C ARG A 41 -4.70 -7.33 6.29
N HIS A 42 -4.63 -8.63 6.00
CA HIS A 42 -3.67 -9.53 6.66
C HIS A 42 -2.27 -9.49 6.01
N ASN A 43 -2.22 -9.14 4.72
CA ASN A 43 -0.97 -9.01 3.98
C ASN A 43 -0.34 -7.64 4.27
N LYS A 44 0.80 -7.67 4.96
CA LYS A 44 1.52 -6.51 5.51
C LYS A 44 2.16 -5.60 4.43
N ARG A 45 2.01 -5.90 3.15
CA ARG A 45 2.84 -5.31 2.08
C ARG A 45 2.07 -4.99 0.79
N SER A 46 0.91 -4.35 0.92
CA SER A 46 0.29 -3.73 -0.24
C SER A 46 0.97 -2.40 -0.55
N GLY A 47 1.53 -2.22 -1.76
CA GLY A 47 2.07 -0.92 -2.17
C GLY A 47 1.07 0.24 -2.05
N LEU A 48 -0.23 -0.07 -2.10
CA LEU A 48 -1.32 0.90 -1.93
C LEU A 48 -1.42 1.50 -0.52
N THR A 49 -0.99 0.79 0.53
CA THR A 49 -1.07 1.27 1.93
C THR A 49 0.27 1.71 2.50
N LEU A 50 1.38 1.46 1.79
CA LEU A 50 2.73 1.76 2.25
C LEU A 50 2.90 3.23 2.67
N GLY A 51 2.35 4.16 1.87
CA GLY A 51 2.44 5.60 2.14
C GLY A 51 1.60 6.08 3.33
N LEU A 52 0.74 5.23 3.91
CA LEU A 52 0.00 5.55 5.14
C LEU A 52 0.80 5.24 6.40
N ARG A 53 1.84 4.41 6.29
CA ARG A 53 2.60 3.93 7.45
C ARG A 53 3.35 5.06 8.17
N ASP A 54 3.82 6.05 7.41
CA ASP A 54 4.49 7.25 7.94
C ASP A 54 3.54 8.15 8.76
N TRP A 55 2.23 7.94 8.62
CA TRP A 55 1.18 8.70 9.30
C TRP A 55 0.58 7.95 10.50
N THR A 56 1.09 6.75 10.81
CA THR A 56 0.55 5.84 11.83
C THR A 56 1.65 5.39 12.78
N ASN A 57 1.34 5.24 14.07
CA ASN A 57 2.30 4.75 15.05
C ASN A 57 2.42 3.21 14.99
N GLU A 58 3.48 2.62 15.53
CA GLU A 58 3.82 1.18 15.33
C GLU A 58 2.84 0.13 15.90
N LEU A 59 1.70 0.54 16.49
CA LEU A 59 0.69 -0.35 17.08
C LEU A 59 -0.42 -0.69 16.08
N SER A 60 -0.12 -1.61 15.16
CA SER A 60 -0.98 -1.98 14.02
C SER A 60 -2.11 -2.97 14.38
N ASP A 61 -2.91 -2.65 15.39
CA ASP A 61 -4.11 -3.45 15.72
C ASP A 61 -5.33 -3.07 14.87
N LEU A 62 -5.35 -1.85 14.32
CA LEU A 62 -6.46 -1.35 13.50
C LEU A 62 -6.13 -1.39 11.99
N GLY A 63 -4.86 -1.57 11.62
CA GLY A 63 -4.38 -1.45 10.25
C GLY A 63 -4.22 0.01 9.82
N GLU A 64 -3.50 0.28 8.73
CA GLU A 64 -3.02 1.63 8.40
C GLU A 64 -4.15 2.65 8.24
N ILE A 65 -5.28 2.26 7.63
CA ILE A 65 -6.44 3.14 7.48
C ILE A 65 -7.15 3.35 8.83
N GLY A 66 -7.28 2.30 9.62
CA GLY A 66 -7.89 2.38 10.96
C GLY A 66 -7.08 3.25 11.91
N ASP A 67 -5.75 3.17 11.83
CA ASP A 67 -4.82 3.98 12.61
C ASP A 67 -4.89 5.47 12.20
N VAL A 68 -5.03 5.78 10.90
CA VAL A 68 -5.26 7.17 10.44
C VAL A 68 -6.57 7.73 10.97
N LEU A 69 -7.64 6.93 10.99
CA LEU A 69 -8.96 7.34 11.50
C LEU A 69 -9.01 7.46 13.04
N ALA A 70 -8.20 6.68 13.75
CA ALA A 70 -8.09 6.72 15.21
C ALA A 70 -7.08 7.76 15.72
N SER A 71 -6.32 8.38 14.81
CA SER A 71 -5.38 9.44 15.12
C SER A 71 -6.08 10.65 15.76
N SER A 72 -5.40 11.32 16.68
CA SER A 72 -5.86 12.58 17.29
C SER A 72 -6.12 13.69 16.27
N ASP A 73 -5.55 13.57 15.07
CA ASP A 73 -5.72 14.53 13.98
C ASP A 73 -7.02 14.34 13.21
N PHE A 74 -7.76 13.26 13.45
CA PHE A 74 -9.09 13.01 12.92
C PHE A 74 -10.11 13.46 13.98
N GLY A 75 -10.43 14.74 14.01
CA GLY A 75 -11.19 15.45 15.05
C GLY A 75 -12.70 15.19 15.10
N GLY A 76 -13.18 14.06 14.56
CA GLY A 76 -14.59 13.71 14.47
C GLY A 76 -15.11 12.80 15.60
N ASN A 77 -16.37 12.98 16.00
CA ASN A 77 -17.10 12.04 16.87
C ASN A 77 -17.65 10.84 16.07
N THR A 78 -16.78 10.14 15.37
CA THR A 78 -17.16 8.99 14.51
C THR A 78 -16.79 7.68 15.19
N THR A 79 -17.66 6.67 15.06
CA THR A 79 -17.32 5.30 15.46
C THR A 79 -16.57 4.61 14.31
N VAL A 80 -15.41 4.03 14.59
CA VAL A 80 -14.64 3.26 13.60
C VAL A 80 -14.78 1.77 13.90
N LEU A 81 -15.30 1.01 12.94
CA LEU A 81 -15.37 -0.45 12.99
C LEU A 81 -14.36 -1.06 12.02
N VAL A 82 -13.34 -1.70 12.58
CA VAL A 82 -12.33 -2.43 11.82
C VAL A 82 -12.78 -3.87 11.64
N VAL A 83 -12.90 -4.32 10.39
CA VAL A 83 -13.31 -5.69 10.05
C VAL A 83 -12.15 -6.44 9.42
N GLN A 84 -11.82 -7.59 9.99
CA GLN A 84 -10.81 -8.51 9.45
C GLN A 84 -11.50 -9.70 8.79
N GLN A 85 -11.20 -9.95 7.52
CA GLN A 85 -11.59 -11.21 6.89
C GLN A 85 -10.69 -12.33 7.44
N HIS A 86 -11.32 -13.38 7.99
CA HIS A 86 -10.60 -14.59 8.41
C HIS A 86 -10.18 -15.38 7.17
N THR A 87 -8.88 -15.43 6.91
CA THR A 87 -8.31 -16.29 5.88
C THR A 87 -7.99 -17.64 6.52
N ASN A 88 -8.60 -18.73 6.01
CA ASN A 88 -8.26 -20.08 6.46
C ASN A 88 -6.97 -20.51 5.76
N VAL A 89 -5.83 -19.95 6.22
CA VAL A 89 -4.54 -20.23 5.62
C VAL A 89 -3.89 -21.40 6.32
N VAL A 90 -3.83 -22.53 5.63
CA VAL A 90 -2.86 -23.58 5.92
C VAL A 90 -1.48 -22.96 5.70
N SER A 91 -0.86 -22.48 6.79
CA SER A 91 0.52 -21.97 6.92
C SER A 91 1.08 -21.13 5.76
N GLU A 92 0.82 -19.82 5.78
CA GLU A 92 1.68 -18.78 5.18
C GLU A 92 3.02 -18.69 5.94
N ARG A 93 3.90 -19.69 5.83
CA ARG A 93 5.31 -19.60 6.28
C ARG A 93 6.30 -19.37 5.13
N HIS A 94 5.85 -19.41 3.88
CA HIS A 94 6.75 -19.38 2.71
C HIS A 94 6.88 -18.00 2.04
N GLU A 95 5.90 -17.10 2.12
CA GLU A 95 5.98 -15.81 1.43
C GLU A 95 6.91 -14.81 2.13
N ASP A 96 6.89 -14.76 3.48
CA ASP A 96 7.80 -13.93 4.29
C ASP A 96 9.28 -14.23 4.01
N GLN A 97 9.60 -15.49 3.66
CA GLN A 97 10.96 -15.90 3.30
C GLN A 97 11.39 -15.39 1.92
N ILE A 98 10.48 -15.37 0.94
CA ILE A 98 10.77 -14.90 -0.42
C ILE A 98 11.01 -13.39 -0.44
N ASP A 99 10.20 -12.63 0.30
CA ASP A 99 10.33 -11.19 0.39
C ASP A 99 11.63 -10.76 1.09
N ASN A 100 12.02 -11.47 2.15
CA ASN A 100 13.31 -11.24 2.82
C ASN A 100 14.49 -11.58 1.90
N LEU A 101 14.40 -12.65 1.10
CA LEU A 101 15.43 -12.99 0.10
C LEU A 101 15.55 -11.93 -1.00
N ARG A 102 14.44 -11.31 -1.42
CA ARG A 102 14.43 -10.22 -2.40
C ARG A 102 15.06 -8.94 -1.83
N GLU A 103 14.73 -8.59 -0.60
CA GLU A 103 15.32 -7.43 0.08
C GLU A 103 16.81 -7.59 0.34
N GLN A 104 17.26 -8.81 0.66
CA GLN A 104 18.69 -9.10 0.83
C GLN A 104 19.45 -9.08 -0.51
N ASN A 105 18.85 -9.60 -1.59
CA ASN A 105 19.45 -9.52 -2.92
C ASN A 105 19.53 -8.08 -3.45
N LEU A 106 18.55 -7.22 -3.16
CA LEU A 106 18.58 -5.81 -3.57
C LEU A 106 19.69 -5.02 -2.83
N LYS A 107 20.08 -5.45 -1.63
CA LYS A 107 21.20 -4.87 -0.88
C LYS A 107 22.57 -5.40 -1.31
N LEU A 108 22.60 -6.51 -2.06
CA LEU A 108 23.85 -7.14 -2.52
C LEU A 108 24.38 -6.54 -3.84
N PHE A 109 23.51 -5.89 -4.62
CA PHE A 109 23.87 -5.23 -5.88
C PHE A 109 23.33 -3.79 -5.91
N PRO A 110 24.08 -2.79 -5.40
CA PRO A 110 23.74 -1.40 -5.64
C PRO A 110 23.74 -1.13 -7.15
N ALA A 111 22.75 -0.36 -7.63
CA ALA A 111 22.52 -0.08 -9.06
C ALA A 111 23.63 0.74 -9.75
N ASP A 112 24.78 0.92 -9.10
CA ASP A 112 25.90 1.76 -9.57
C ASP A 112 27.06 0.95 -10.17
N THR A 113 26.95 -0.38 -10.28
CA THR A 113 27.96 -1.18 -11.00
C THR A 113 27.65 -1.21 -12.50
N VAL A 114 27.91 -0.10 -13.17
CA VAL A 114 28.21 -0.09 -14.61
C VAL A 114 29.68 -0.49 -14.76
N GLU A 115 29.93 -1.78 -14.99
CA GLU A 115 31.21 -2.21 -15.56
C GLU A 115 31.20 -1.86 -17.07
N GLU A 116 32.00 -0.85 -17.43
CA GLU A 116 32.36 -0.54 -18.80
C GLU A 116 33.34 -1.62 -19.29
N GLU A 117 32.83 -2.70 -19.89
CA GLU A 117 33.67 -3.62 -20.65
C GLU A 117 34.09 -2.96 -21.97
N ALA A 118 35.36 -2.56 -22.01
CA ALA A 118 36.10 -2.36 -23.25
C ALA A 118 36.43 -3.73 -23.86
N ASP A 119 36.07 -3.94 -25.13
CA ASP A 119 36.89 -4.69 -26.09
C ASP A 119 36.30 -4.55 -27.51
N ASP A 120 36.65 -3.45 -28.17
CA ASP A 120 36.62 -3.34 -29.64
C ASP A 120 37.81 -4.14 -30.18
N VAL A 121 37.59 -5.42 -30.52
CA VAL A 121 38.60 -6.26 -31.18
C VAL A 121 38.62 -5.93 -32.68
N PRO A 122 39.67 -5.29 -33.24
CA PRO A 122 39.69 -5.01 -34.67
C PRO A 122 40.11 -6.27 -35.42
N MET A 123 39.17 -6.79 -36.22
CA MET A 123 39.37 -7.86 -37.20
C MET A 123 40.57 -7.55 -38.12
N GLN A 124 41.63 -8.35 -38.03
CA GLN A 124 42.73 -8.29 -38.98
C GLN A 124 42.27 -8.65 -40.38
N ARG A 125 42.43 -7.74 -41.35
CA ARG A 125 42.41 -8.06 -42.78
C ARG A 125 43.84 -8.09 -43.33
N ARG A 126 44.27 -9.27 -43.78
CA ARG A 126 45.44 -9.45 -44.65
C ARG A 126 45.15 -8.92 -46.05
N SER A 127 46.18 -8.31 -46.66
CA SER A 127 46.52 -8.13 -48.10
C SER A 127 47.35 -6.84 -48.22
N THR A 128 48.51 -6.74 -48.88
CA THR A 128 49.36 -7.58 -49.75
C THR A 128 50.79 -7.06 -49.59
#